data_AF-A0A967AN02-F1
#
_entry.id   AF-A0A967AN02-F1
#
_cell.length_a   1.000
_cell.length_b   1.000
_cell.length_c   1.000
_cell.angle_alpha   90.00
_cell.angle_beta   90.00
_cell.angle_gamma   90.00
#
_symmetry.space_group_name_H-M   'P 1'
#
loop_
_entity.id
_entity.type
_entity.pdbx_description
1 polymer ?
#
loop_
_entity_poly.entity_id
_entity_poly.type
_entity_poly.pdbx_seq_one_letter_code
_entity_poly.pdbx_strand_id
1 'polypeptide(L)'
;MPTVLTLAGTVGTEVALNLESKGWDGPVDRAIAATLKQHFKEVLALPTEASRDELGNVVIFASNAALRFRPDLDGKGRVDCEALYWNQHANRGWNNRFAPDTRAAPILNDDLNPVDVWSEETNFVVRQDLHHYFSEHGLSSY
;
A
#
# COMPACT_ATOMS: atom_id res chain seq x y z
N MET A 1 2.20 -17.21 -1.28
CA MET A 1 2.69 -16.69 0.01
C MET A 1 1.52 -15.97 0.66
N PRO A 2 1.30 -16.07 1.98
CA PRO A 2 0.18 -15.39 2.61
C PRO A 2 0.41 -13.87 2.55
N THR A 3 -0.64 -13.10 2.28
CA THR A 3 -0.66 -11.65 2.45
C THR A 3 -0.25 -11.33 3.89
N VAL A 4 0.97 -10.82 4.08
CA VAL A 4 1.47 -10.46 5.41
C VAL A 4 0.97 -9.06 5.74
N LEU A 5 -0.15 -9.00 6.48
CA LEU A 5 -0.61 -7.76 7.10
C LEU A 5 0.32 -7.43 8.27
N THR A 6 1.40 -6.68 8.01
CA THR A 6 2.24 -6.14 9.08
C THR A 6 1.59 -4.88 9.65
N LEU A 7 1.00 -4.99 10.85
CA LEU A 7 0.51 -3.84 11.63
C LEU A 7 1.69 -3.20 12.38
N ALA A 8 2.09 -1.99 12.00
CA ALA A 8 3.04 -1.19 12.76
C ALA A 8 2.35 0.09 13.30
N GLY A 9 2.20 0.20 14.62
CA GLY A 9 1.76 1.44 15.29
C GLY A 9 1.00 1.27 16.60
N THR A 10 1.54 1.82 17.68
CA THR A 10 1.00 1.84 19.07
C THR A 10 0.17 3.10 19.36
N VAL A 11 -0.91 2.94 20.13
CA VAL A 11 -1.73 3.98 20.79
C VAL A 11 -2.27 5.12 19.88
N GLY A 12 -3.30 4.79 19.10
CA GLY A 12 -4.52 5.60 18.97
C GLY A 12 -4.53 6.82 18.04
N THR A 13 -3.47 7.12 17.29
CA THR A 13 -3.47 8.31 16.41
C THR A 13 -3.17 8.02 14.94
N GLU A 14 -2.44 6.95 14.64
CA GLU A 14 -1.94 6.65 13.29
C GLU A 14 -1.91 5.14 13.03
N VAL A 15 -2.14 4.75 11.78
CA VAL A 15 -2.03 3.38 11.29
C VAL A 15 -1.35 3.38 9.93
N ALA A 16 -0.42 2.45 9.73
CA ALA A 16 0.19 2.17 8.43
C ALA A 16 -0.04 0.69 8.09
N LEU A 17 -0.54 0.44 6.87
CA LEU A 17 -0.76 -0.90 6.32
C LEU A 17 0.03 -1.02 5.03
N ASN A 18 0.83 -2.08 4.88
CA ASN A 18 1.41 -2.43 3.59
C ASN A 18 0.51 -3.45 2.88
N LEU A 19 0.17 -3.17 1.63
CA LEU A 19 -0.67 -4.01 0.79
C LEU A 19 0.07 -4.35 -0.49
N GLU A 20 0.00 -5.61 -0.90
CA GLU A 20 0.36 -6.01 -2.24
C GLU A 20 -0.92 -6.02 -3.08
N SER A 21 -0.96 -5.17 -4.12
CA SER A 21 -2.14 -5.04 -4.98
C SER A 21 -1.74 -4.94 -6.44
N LYS A 22 -2.67 -5.34 -7.31
CA LYS A 22 -2.54 -5.18 -8.76
C LYS A 22 -2.99 -3.76 -9.13
N GLY A 23 -2.02 -2.91 -9.42
CA GLY A 23 -2.22 -1.51 -9.72
C GLY A 23 -2.46 -0.66 -8.46
N TRP A 24 -2.46 0.66 -8.66
CA TRP A 24 -2.74 1.62 -7.60
C TRP A 24 -4.25 1.84 -7.52
N ASP A 25 -4.82 1.88 -6.30
CA ASP A 25 -6.25 2.15 -6.08
C ASP A 25 -7.17 1.00 -6.52
N GLY A 26 -6.71 -0.23 -6.34
CA GLY A 26 -7.51 -1.43 -6.64
C GLY A 26 -8.71 -1.60 -5.68
N PRO A 27 -9.61 -2.56 -5.95
CA PRO A 27 -10.79 -2.81 -5.11
C PRO A 27 -10.45 -3.01 -3.62
N VAL A 28 -9.37 -3.75 -3.32
CA VAL A 28 -8.90 -3.99 -1.96
C VAL A 28 -8.38 -2.72 -1.29
N ASP A 29 -7.60 -1.91 -2.00
CA ASP A 29 -7.04 -0.64 -1.49
C ASP A 29 -8.17 0.33 -1.14
N ARG A 30 -9.16 0.44 -2.04
CA ARG A 30 -10.35 1.28 -1.84
C ARG A 30 -11.20 0.84 -0.67
N ALA A 31 -11.43 -0.47 -0.52
CA ALA A 31 -12.21 -1.02 0.58
C ALA A 31 -11.51 -0.79 1.94
N ILE A 32 -10.20 -1.06 2.02
CA ILE A 32 -9.41 -0.80 3.23
C ILE A 32 -9.42 0.69 3.55
N ALA A 33 -9.20 1.56 2.56
CA ALA A 33 -9.25 3.00 2.76
C ALA A 33 -10.64 3.48 3.22
N ALA A 34 -11.72 2.92 2.68
CA ALA A 34 -13.09 3.23 3.08
C ALA A 34 -13.37 2.79 4.51
N THR A 35 -12.90 1.61 4.92
CA THR A 35 -12.97 1.14 6.31
C THR A 35 -12.19 2.05 7.25
N LEU A 36 -10.95 2.41 6.92
CA LEU A 36 -10.14 3.31 7.74
C LEU A 36 -10.78 4.70 7.87
N LYS A 37 -11.42 5.23 6.83
CA LYS A 37 -12.15 6.51 6.89
C LYS A 37 -13.33 6.52 7.87
N GLN A 38 -13.80 5.36 8.35
CA GLN A 38 -14.79 5.32 9.44
C GLN A 38 -14.22 5.82 10.77
N HIS A 39 -12.89 5.77 10.94
CA HIS A 39 -12.23 6.04 12.22
C HIS A 39 -11.12 7.09 12.13
N PHE A 40 -10.63 7.39 10.93
CA PHE A 40 -9.55 8.35 10.68
C PHE A 40 -10.00 9.49 9.78
N LYS A 41 -9.57 10.71 10.11
CA LYS A 41 -9.86 11.92 9.31
C LYS A 41 -9.07 11.97 8.01
N GLU A 42 -7.83 11.52 8.05
CA GLU A 42 -6.90 11.51 6.91
C GLU A 42 -6.57 10.07 6.55
N VAL A 43 -6.69 9.74 5.27
CA VAL A 43 -6.27 8.44 4.71
C VAL A 43 -5.60 8.70 3.36
N LEU A 44 -4.35 8.27 3.23
CA LEU A 44 -3.54 8.39 2.03
C LEU A 44 -2.99 7.03 1.61
N ALA A 45 -2.91 6.79 0.31
CA ALA A 45 -2.17 5.69 -0.27
C ALA A 45 -0.82 6.18 -0.81
N LEU A 46 0.23 5.41 -0.58
CA LEU A 46 1.61 5.67 -0.97
C LEU A 46 2.12 4.49 -1.81
N PRO A 47 2.07 4.56 -3.14
CA PRO A 47 2.52 3.46 -3.99
C PRO A 47 4.06 3.41 -4.08
N THR A 48 4.66 2.36 -3.53
CA THR A 48 6.11 2.29 -3.31
C THR A 48 6.87 1.64 -4.46
N GLU A 49 6.28 0.66 -5.16
CA GLU A 49 7.04 -0.22 -6.06
C GLU A 49 6.46 -0.47 -7.47
N ALA A 50 5.18 -0.22 -7.74
CA ALA A 50 4.57 -0.53 -9.04
C ALA A 50 4.39 0.71 -9.94
N SER A 51 4.27 0.55 -11.27
CA SER A 51 3.50 1.52 -12.07
C SER A 51 1.99 1.39 -11.75
N ARG A 52 1.16 2.32 -12.25
CA ARG A 52 -0.26 2.41 -11.88
C ARG A 52 -1.08 1.13 -12.09
N ASP A 53 -0.66 0.25 -12.99
CA ASP A 53 -1.42 -0.93 -13.39
C ASP A 53 -0.67 -2.25 -13.09
N GLU A 54 0.52 -2.17 -12.51
CA GLU A 54 1.37 -3.32 -12.20
C GLU A 54 1.17 -3.82 -10.77
N LEU A 55 1.53 -5.08 -10.54
CA LEU A 55 1.62 -5.63 -9.20
C LEU A 55 2.68 -4.88 -8.38
N GLY A 56 2.36 -4.52 -7.14
CA GLY A 56 3.37 -4.12 -6.18
C GLY A 56 2.79 -3.58 -4.88
N ASN A 57 3.67 -2.97 -4.10
CA ASN A 57 3.34 -2.50 -2.77
C ASN A 57 2.68 -1.12 -2.77
N VAL A 58 1.58 -1.00 -2.04
CA VAL A 58 0.89 0.24 -1.69
C VAL A 58 0.81 0.32 -0.17
N VAL A 59 1.37 1.38 0.40
CA VAL A 59 1.23 1.66 1.83
C VAL A 59 0.01 2.55 2.03
N ILE A 60 -0.99 2.09 2.77
CA ILE A 60 -2.10 2.94 3.22
C ILE A 60 -1.77 3.50 4.60
N PHE A 61 -1.73 4.81 4.70
CA PHE A 61 -1.47 5.55 5.94
C PHE A 61 -2.74 6.30 6.37
N ALA A 62 -3.14 6.12 7.62
CA ALA A 62 -4.32 6.76 8.20
C ALA A 62 -3.96 7.48 9.49
N SER A 63 -4.52 8.68 9.69
CA SER A 63 -4.29 9.49 10.89
C SER A 63 -5.49 10.37 11.23
N ASN A 64 -5.63 10.70 12.52
CA ASN A 64 -6.54 11.74 12.99
C ASN A 64 -5.90 13.13 12.99
N ALA A 65 -4.58 13.21 12.83
CA ALA A 65 -3.84 14.43 12.60
C ALA A 65 -3.67 14.68 11.10
N ALA A 66 -3.48 15.94 10.73
CA ALA A 66 -3.16 16.30 9.36
C ALA A 66 -1.81 15.67 8.95
N LEU A 67 -1.81 14.89 7.87
CA LEU A 67 -0.61 14.28 7.30
C LEU A 67 0.21 15.35 6.58
N ARG A 68 1.07 16.04 7.33
CA ARG A 68 1.95 17.10 6.83
C ARG A 68 3.39 16.63 6.82
N PHE A 69 4.08 16.85 5.70
CA PHE A 69 5.53 16.83 5.70
C PHE A 69 6.03 18.04 6.49
N ARG A 70 7.09 17.89 7.29
CA ARG A 70 7.86 19.06 7.71
C ARG A 70 8.60 19.55 6.47
N PRO A 71 8.24 20.70 5.87
CA PRO A 71 9.14 21.31 4.89
C PRO A 71 10.49 21.52 5.57
N ASP A 72 11.58 21.29 4.85
CA ASP A 72 12.93 21.59 5.33
C ASP A 72 12.96 23.06 5.79
N LEU A 73 12.89 23.29 7.11
CA LEU A 73 12.55 24.59 7.70
C LEU A 73 13.61 25.65 7.41
N ASP A 74 14.79 25.23 6.99
CA ASP A 74 15.98 26.08 6.94
C ASP A 74 16.53 26.26 5.53
N GLY A 75 16.00 25.55 4.52
CA GLY A 75 16.53 25.57 3.14
C GLY A 75 18.03 25.24 3.02
N LYS A 76 18.63 24.71 4.10
CA LYS A 76 20.06 24.44 4.24
C LYS A 76 20.43 23.03 3.81
N GLY A 77 19.49 22.22 3.31
CA GLY A 77 19.81 20.92 2.73
C GLY A 77 20.57 20.01 3.70
N ARG A 78 20.45 20.24 5.01
CA ARG A 78 20.63 19.19 6.01
C ARG A 78 19.28 18.52 6.21
N VAL A 79 18.74 18.07 5.08
CA VAL A 79 18.07 16.78 5.05
C VAL A 79 19.05 15.85 5.78
N ASP A 80 18.54 15.01 6.65
CA ASP A 80 19.18 13.72 6.80
C ASP A 80 19.07 13.05 5.42
N CYS A 81 19.90 13.51 4.46
CA CYS A 81 19.85 13.16 3.06
C CYS A 81 19.98 11.64 2.97
N GLU A 82 20.69 11.01 3.90
CA GLU A 82 20.86 9.57 3.95
C GLU A 82 19.54 8.82 4.18
N ALA A 83 18.60 9.33 4.98
CA ALA A 83 17.33 8.64 5.23
C ALA A 83 16.33 8.71 4.07
N LEU A 84 16.29 9.83 3.34
CA LEU A 84 15.39 10.03 2.20
C LEU A 84 16.04 9.63 0.85
N TYR A 85 17.36 9.79 0.65
CA TYR A 85 18.02 9.30 -0.57
C TYR A 85 18.09 7.77 -0.63
N TRP A 86 18.19 7.07 0.51
CA TRP A 86 18.40 5.61 0.47
C TRP A 86 17.15 4.78 0.18
N ASN A 87 15.95 5.33 0.30
CA ASN A 87 14.73 4.60 -0.01
C ASN A 87 13.97 5.25 -1.17
N GLN A 88 14.42 4.96 -2.39
CA GLN A 88 13.76 5.35 -3.65
C GLN A 88 12.25 5.04 -3.65
N HIS A 89 11.82 3.99 -2.96
CA HIS A 89 10.44 3.56 -2.86
C HIS A 89 9.61 4.44 -1.91
N ALA A 90 10.19 4.87 -0.80
CA ALA A 90 9.56 5.83 0.11
C ALA A 90 9.35 7.20 -0.57
N ASN A 91 10.37 7.71 -1.29
CA ASN A 91 10.24 8.94 -2.05
C ASN A 91 9.19 8.84 -3.15
N ARG A 92 9.18 7.71 -3.88
CA ARG A 92 8.19 7.44 -4.92
C ARG A 92 6.78 7.43 -4.35
N GLY A 93 6.56 6.66 -3.27
CA GLY A 93 5.26 6.57 -2.60
C GLY A 93 4.78 7.92 -2.09
N TRP A 94 5.67 8.74 -1.54
CA TRP A 94 5.31 10.08 -1.11
C TRP A 94 4.93 10.99 -2.27
N ASN A 95 5.75 11.06 -3.32
CA ASN A 95 5.51 11.96 -4.45
C ASN A 95 4.26 11.59 -5.26
N ASN A 96 3.91 10.30 -5.26
CA ASN A 96 2.75 9.77 -5.95
C ASN A 96 1.55 9.54 -5.02
N ARG A 97 1.62 10.02 -3.77
CA ARG A 97 0.55 9.81 -2.78
C ARG A 97 -0.78 10.37 -3.27
N PHE A 98 -1.86 9.68 -2.94
CA PHE A 98 -3.21 10.10 -3.31
C PHE A 98 -4.21 9.71 -2.22
N ALA A 99 -5.38 10.34 -2.25
CA ALA A 99 -6.52 9.90 -1.45
C ALA A 99 -7.30 8.86 -2.27
N PRO A 100 -7.42 7.60 -1.82
CA PRO A 100 -8.19 6.57 -2.54
C PRO A 100 -9.65 6.97 -2.75
N ASP A 101 -10.25 6.52 -3.86
CA ASP A 101 -11.66 6.76 -4.13
C ASP A 101 -12.55 5.80 -3.33
N THR A 102 -13.14 6.33 -2.25
CA THR A 102 -13.94 5.55 -1.30
C THR A 102 -15.45 5.65 -1.53
N ARG A 103 -15.93 6.33 -2.60
CA ARG A 103 -17.35 6.67 -2.74
C ARG A 103 -18.28 5.47 -2.93
N ALA A 104 -17.81 4.44 -3.63
CA ALA A 104 -18.58 3.21 -3.91
C ALA A 104 -17.86 1.95 -3.38
N ALA A 105 -16.85 2.14 -2.54
CA ALA A 105 -16.07 1.04 -1.97
C ALA A 105 -16.85 0.43 -0.79
N PRO A 106 -16.90 -0.91 -0.67
CA PRO A 106 -17.52 -1.54 0.48
C PRO A 106 -16.67 -1.35 1.73
N ILE A 107 -17.35 -1.33 2.88
CA ILE A 107 -16.69 -1.34 4.18
C ILE A 107 -16.44 -2.79 4.58
N LEU A 108 -15.18 -3.11 4.85
CA LEU A 108 -14.78 -4.40 5.41
C LEU A 108 -15.34 -4.57 6.82
N ASN A 109 -15.95 -5.72 7.08
CA ASN A 109 -16.42 -6.16 8.39
C ASN A 109 -16.07 -7.65 8.57
N ASP A 110 -16.20 -8.16 9.78
CA ASP A 110 -15.82 -9.54 10.08
C ASP A 110 -16.73 -10.59 9.39
N ASP A 111 -17.96 -10.21 9.03
CA ASP A 111 -18.98 -11.10 8.46
C ASP A 111 -18.83 -11.32 6.94
N LEU A 112 -18.05 -10.46 6.27
CA LEU A 112 -17.73 -10.55 4.86
C LEU A 112 -16.26 -10.20 4.68
N ASN A 113 -15.43 -11.20 4.37
CA ASN A 113 -14.02 -11.01 4.06
C ASN A 113 -13.80 -10.99 2.54
N PRO A 114 -14.18 -9.93 1.80
CA PRO A 114 -13.91 -9.83 0.38
C PRO A 114 -12.39 -9.77 0.10
N VAL A 115 -11.55 -9.59 1.13
CA VAL A 115 -10.10 -9.77 1.03
C VAL A 115 -9.77 -11.19 0.59
N ASP A 116 -10.52 -12.22 0.98
CA ASP A 116 -10.27 -13.59 0.50
C ASP A 116 -10.52 -13.71 -1.01
N VAL A 117 -11.56 -13.05 -1.52
CA VAL A 117 -11.88 -13.08 -2.97
C VAL A 117 -10.90 -12.21 -3.77
N TRP A 118 -10.54 -11.02 -3.27
CA TRP A 118 -9.65 -10.12 -3.98
C TRP A 118 -8.17 -10.50 -3.83
N SER A 119 -7.78 -11.14 -2.73
CA SER A 119 -6.46 -11.72 -2.60
C SER A 119 -6.23 -12.85 -3.60
N GLU A 120 -7.28 -13.56 -4.03
CA GLU A 120 -7.12 -14.54 -5.12
C GLU A 120 -6.76 -13.91 -6.46
N GLU A 121 -7.20 -12.68 -6.76
CA GLU A 121 -6.75 -11.97 -7.97
C GLU A 121 -5.25 -11.66 -7.89
N THR A 122 -4.79 -11.10 -6.77
CA THR A 122 -3.36 -10.86 -6.52
C THR A 122 -2.58 -12.18 -6.57
N ASN A 123 -3.05 -13.23 -5.88
CA ASN A 123 -2.43 -14.54 -5.86
C ASN A 123 -2.34 -15.15 -7.26
N PHE A 124 -3.35 -14.96 -8.10
CA PHE A 124 -3.34 -15.45 -9.48
C PHE A 124 -2.21 -14.79 -10.30
N VAL A 125 -2.07 -13.47 -10.21
CA VAL A 125 -0.99 -12.74 -10.90
C VAL A 125 0.38 -13.17 -10.37
N VAL A 126 0.54 -13.27 -9.05
CA VAL A 126 1.79 -13.74 -8.43
C VAL A 126 2.14 -15.17 -8.88
N ARG A 127 1.15 -16.08 -8.94
CA ARG A 127 1.37 -17.46 -9.42
C ARG A 127 1.76 -17.48 -10.90
N GLN A 128 1.15 -16.64 -11.73
CA GLN A 128 1.50 -16.48 -13.13
C GLN A 128 2.96 -16.04 -13.26
N ASP A 129 3.37 -14.96 -12.58
CA ASP A 129 4.74 -14.45 -12.60
C ASP A 129 5.76 -15.50 -12.15
N LEU A 130 5.43 -16.26 -11.08
CA LEU A 130 6.27 -17.37 -10.62
C LEU A 130 6.40 -18.49 -11.66
N HIS A 131 5.30 -18.88 -12.31
CA HIS A 131 5.34 -19.90 -13.37
C HIS A 131 6.19 -19.46 -14.56
N HIS A 132 6.05 -18.20 -14.99
CA HIS A 132 6.88 -17.62 -16.04
C HIS A 132 8.36 -17.66 -15.65
N TYR A 133 8.69 -17.19 -14.44
CA TYR A 133 10.07 -17.21 -13.93
C TYR A 133 10.68 -18.61 -13.92
N PHE A 134 9.97 -19.62 -13.40
CA PHE A 134 10.48 -20.99 -13.36
C PHE A 134 10.64 -21.60 -14.75
N SER A 135 9.70 -21.34 -15.66
CA SER A 135 9.78 -21.79 -17.06
C SER A 135 11.02 -21.23 -17.77
N GLU A 136 11.33 -19.94 -17.58
CA GLU A 136 12.50 -19.30 -18.20
C GLU A 136 13.83 -19.84 -17.67
N HIS A 137 13.84 -20.34 -16.43
CA HIS A 137 15.04 -20.86 -15.76
C HIS A 137 15.15 -22.40 -15.81
N GLY A 138 14.25 -23.08 -16.54
CA GLY A 138 14.26 -24.55 -16.67
C GLY A 138 13.96 -25.29 -15.36
N LEU A 139 13.29 -24.63 -14.42
CA LEU A 139 12.90 -25.18 -13.12
C LEU A 139 11.43 -25.60 -13.15
N SER A 140 11.07 -26.61 -12.38
CA SER A 140 9.67 -27.06 -12.25
C SER A 140 9.01 -26.36 -11.06
N SER A 141 7.89 -25.68 -11.28
CA SER A 141 6.98 -25.28 -10.21
C SER A 141 6.05 -26.45 -9.88
N TYR A 142 6.13 -26.99 -8.66
CA TYR A 142 5.17 -27.98 -8.14
C TYR A 142 4.05 -27.28 -7.36
#